data_AF-A0A2G2Z7W1-F1
#
_entry.id   AF-A0A2G2Z7W1-F1
#
_cell.length_a   1.000
_cell.length_b   1.000
_cell.length_c   1.000
_cell.angle_alpha   90.00
_cell.angle_beta   90.00
_cell.angle_gamma   90.00
#
_symmetry.space_group_name_H-M   'P 1'
#
loop_
_entity.id
_entity.type
_entity.pdbx_description
1 polymer ?
#
loop_
_entity_poly.entity_id
_entity_poly.type
_entity_poly.pdbx_seq_one_letter_code
_entity_poly.pdbx_strand_id
1 'polypeptide(L)'
;MAISPSSSSRSKTLVLYIIVAFFMTPSTSNYLSQVCIKSKNPRFCVQVLGLNSHRTPTQLTQEAIYVLLPIASRTTRKIHYILNVTKDDNLKEIYNVCLGYYQTTIDRLRLSVEDYLIQGLYSNVNAVGNFAQEAAFYCENEFQGKIGHVYASTLTGDNKNLDIFGSIIVSSINVLINSLLLKE
;
A
#
# COMPACT_ATOMS: atom_id res chain seq x y z
N MET A 1 58.59 -28.17 40.29
CA MET A 1 57.19 -28.04 40.76
C MET A 1 56.94 -26.60 41.17
N ALA A 2 55.88 -25.89 40.83
CA ALA A 2 54.84 -25.97 39.81
C ALA A 2 54.13 -24.60 39.93
N ILE A 3 54.07 -23.82 38.84
CA ILE A 3 53.33 -22.55 38.78
C ILE A 3 51.87 -22.90 38.48
N SER A 4 50.96 -22.57 39.40
CA SER A 4 49.51 -22.67 39.16
C SER A 4 48.99 -21.36 38.57
N PRO A 5 48.35 -21.36 37.38
CA PRO A 5 47.61 -20.21 36.89
C PRO A 5 46.14 -20.32 37.34
N SER A 6 45.69 -19.40 38.20
CA SER A 6 44.28 -19.29 38.57
C SER A 6 43.48 -18.54 37.49
N SER A 7 42.91 -19.33 36.59
CA SER A 7 41.61 -19.19 35.93
C SER A 7 40.99 -17.78 35.74
N SER A 8 41.15 -17.24 34.53
CA SER A 8 40.34 -16.14 33.95
C SER A 8 38.92 -16.61 33.54
N SER A 9 38.16 -17.16 34.49
CA SER A 9 36.81 -17.69 34.21
C SER A 9 35.72 -16.60 34.18
N ARG A 10 35.86 -15.53 34.98
CA ARG A 10 34.81 -14.51 35.15
C ARG A 10 34.64 -13.54 33.97
N SER A 11 35.68 -13.37 33.14
CA SER A 11 35.63 -12.44 32.00
C SER A 11 34.84 -13.01 30.82
N LYS A 12 34.88 -14.34 30.62
CA LYS A 12 34.25 -15.00 29.47
C LYS A 12 32.72 -15.04 29.57
N THR A 13 32.18 -15.18 30.78
CA THR A 13 30.73 -15.14 31.00
C THR A 13 30.16 -13.75 30.74
N LEU A 14 30.86 -12.69 31.15
CA LEU A 14 30.41 -11.30 30.98
C LEU A 14 30.39 -10.87 29.50
N VAL A 15 31.39 -11.30 28.72
CA VAL A 15 31.41 -11.11 27.25
C VAL A 15 30.26 -11.88 26.58
N LEU A 16 29.95 -13.09 27.03
CA LEU A 16 28.85 -13.89 26.49
C LEU A 16 27.48 -13.22 26.72
N TYR A 17 27.25 -12.66 27.91
CA TYR A 17 26.00 -11.93 28.22
C TYR A 17 25.84 -10.65 27.37
N ILE A 18 26.93 -9.93 27.08
CA ILE A 18 26.89 -8.75 26.20
C ILE A 18 26.56 -9.15 24.76
N ILE A 19 27.12 -10.26 24.27
CA ILE A 19 26.85 -10.76 22.92
C ILE A 19 25.38 -11.21 22.79
N VAL A 20 24.86 -11.96 23.78
CA VAL A 20 23.44 -12.37 23.78
C VAL A 20 22.51 -11.17 23.91
N ALA A 21 22.86 -10.16 24.71
CA ALA A 21 22.07 -8.93 24.80
C ALA A 21 22.08 -8.12 23.49
N PHE A 22 23.17 -8.16 22.71
CA PHE A 22 23.26 -7.53 21.39
C PHE A 22 22.40 -8.23 20.32
N PHE A 23 22.19 -9.55 20.43
CA PHE A 23 21.30 -10.30 19.55
C PHE A 23 19.82 -10.25 19.97
N MET A 24 19.53 -9.77 21.18
CA MET A 24 18.18 -9.57 21.70
C MET A 24 17.64 -8.16 21.45
N THR A 25 18.35 -7.30 20.72
CA THR A 25 17.72 -6.09 20.17
C THR A 25 16.61 -6.56 19.24
N PRO A 26 15.34 -6.19 19.48
CA PRO A 26 14.28 -6.48 18.53
C PRO A 26 14.75 -5.95 17.19
N SER A 27 14.88 -6.83 16.18
CA SER A 27 15.08 -6.33 14.82
C SER A 27 13.91 -5.38 14.60
N THR A 28 14.16 -4.08 14.50
CA THR A 28 13.12 -3.13 14.12
C THR A 28 12.68 -3.61 12.76
N SER A 29 11.57 -4.34 12.72
CA SER A 29 11.17 -5.05 11.52
C SER A 29 11.02 -3.97 10.46
N ASN A 30 11.73 -4.08 9.34
CA ASN A 30 11.68 -3.07 8.31
C ASN A 30 10.29 -3.14 7.68
N TYR A 31 9.34 -2.37 8.23
CA TYR A 31 7.95 -2.41 7.84
C TYR A 31 7.80 -2.01 6.38
N LEU A 32 8.55 -1.01 5.92
CA LEU A 32 8.60 -0.63 4.51
C LEU A 32 8.94 -1.83 3.61
N SER A 33 9.98 -2.60 3.95
CA SER A 33 10.35 -3.79 3.19
C SER A 33 9.25 -4.85 3.22
N GLN A 34 8.61 -5.08 4.36
CA GLN A 34 7.51 -6.05 4.49
C GLN A 34 6.26 -5.64 3.71
N VAL A 35 5.96 -4.35 3.65
CA VAL A 35 4.86 -3.81 2.85
C VAL A 35 5.20 -3.97 1.37
N CYS A 36 6.37 -3.50 0.94
CA CYS A 36 6.69 -3.45 -0.47
C CYS A 36 6.90 -4.83 -1.10
N ILE A 37 7.46 -5.81 -0.39
CA ILE A 37 7.59 -7.18 -0.92
C ILE A 37 6.22 -7.84 -1.19
N LYS A 38 5.18 -7.44 -0.45
CA LYS A 38 3.81 -7.95 -0.61
C LYS A 38 2.99 -7.17 -1.65
N SER A 39 3.45 -5.99 -2.05
CA SER A 39 2.78 -5.18 -3.07
C SER A 39 2.97 -5.77 -4.47
N LYS A 40 2.02 -5.53 -5.37
CA LYS A 40 2.11 -5.90 -6.79
C LYS A 40 3.33 -5.31 -7.50
N ASN A 41 3.91 -4.21 -6.99
CA ASN A 41 5.10 -3.60 -7.56
C ASN A 41 6.07 -3.13 -6.45
N PRO A 42 6.96 -4.03 -5.98
CA PRO A 42 7.85 -3.73 -4.86
C PRO A 42 8.77 -2.54 -5.10
N ARG A 43 9.31 -2.40 -6.32
CA ARG A 43 10.20 -1.28 -6.67
C ARG A 43 9.46 0.05 -6.61
N PHE A 44 8.27 0.12 -7.18
CA PHE A 44 7.45 1.33 -7.14
C PHE A 44 7.01 1.66 -5.72
N CYS A 45 6.62 0.66 -4.93
CA CYS A 45 6.28 0.85 -3.52
C CYS A 45 7.42 1.52 -2.74
N VAL A 46 8.67 1.05 -2.91
CA VAL A 46 9.84 1.67 -2.27
C VAL A 46 10.06 3.09 -2.77
N GLN A 47 9.84 3.36 -4.06
CA GLN A 47 9.97 4.73 -4.59
C GLN A 47 8.95 5.70 -3.98
N VAL A 48 7.74 5.23 -3.74
CA VAL A 48 6.64 6.05 -3.20
C VAL A 48 6.76 6.24 -1.69
N LEU A 49 7.02 5.17 -0.93
CA LEU A 49 7.00 5.18 0.55
C LEU A 49 8.41 5.32 1.17
N GLY A 50 9.47 5.24 0.37
CA GLY A 50 10.85 5.12 0.84
C GLY A 50 11.51 6.39 1.35
N LEU A 51 10.80 7.53 1.36
CA LEU A 51 11.33 8.78 1.90
C LEU A 51 11.60 8.70 3.41
N ASN A 52 10.93 7.79 4.13
CA ASN A 52 11.21 7.53 5.55
C ASN A 52 11.01 6.04 5.89
N SER A 53 12.11 5.29 5.95
CA SER A 53 12.12 3.85 6.20
C SER A 53 11.70 3.42 7.60
N HIS A 54 11.58 4.37 8.55
CA HIS A 54 11.24 4.09 9.95
C HIS A 54 9.76 4.23 10.28
N ARG A 55 8.91 4.45 9.27
CA ARG A 55 7.46 4.58 9.46
C ARG A 55 6.84 3.29 10.01
N THR A 56 5.87 3.45 10.91
CA THR A 56 5.04 2.36 11.40
C THR A 56 4.10 1.85 10.29
N PRO A 57 3.53 0.64 10.39
CA PRO A 57 2.57 0.15 9.40
C PRO A 57 1.35 1.06 9.23
N THR A 58 0.87 1.69 10.31
CA THR A 58 -0.20 2.69 10.24
C THR A 58 0.21 3.91 9.43
N GLN A 59 1.41 4.45 9.67
CA GLN A 59 1.94 5.61 8.94
C GLN A 59 2.17 5.29 7.45
N LEU A 60 2.64 4.08 7.12
CA LEU A 60 2.78 3.62 5.74
C LEU A 60 1.42 3.49 5.05
N THR A 61 0.40 3.02 5.77
CA THR A 61 -0.97 2.92 5.25
C THR A 61 -1.57 4.30 4.98
N GLN A 62 -1.43 5.23 5.92
CA GLN A 62 -1.89 6.62 5.75
C GLN A 62 -1.18 7.29 4.56
N GLU A 63 0.13 7.12 4.43
CA GLU A 63 0.89 7.68 3.32
C GLU A 63 0.43 7.11 1.97
N ALA A 64 0.23 5.80 1.87
CA ALA A 64 -0.29 5.19 0.64
C ALA A 64 -1.66 5.76 0.25
N ILE A 65 -2.56 5.96 1.22
CA ILE A 65 -3.89 6.58 0.99
C ILE A 65 -3.73 8.05 0.55
N TYR A 66 -2.88 8.83 1.23
CA TYR A 66 -2.65 10.23 0.91
C TYR A 66 -1.98 10.45 -0.45
N VAL A 67 -1.20 9.50 -0.95
CA VAL A 67 -0.67 9.55 -2.31
C VAL A 67 -1.75 9.17 -3.34
N LEU A 68 -2.58 8.16 -3.06
CA LEU A 68 -3.61 7.71 -4.00
C LEU A 68 -4.74 8.71 -4.18
N LEU A 69 -5.21 9.37 -3.12
CA LEU A 69 -6.28 10.37 -3.15
C LEU A 69 -6.12 11.44 -4.24
N PRO A 70 -4.99 12.18 -4.32
CA PRO A 70 -4.78 13.19 -5.35
C PRO A 70 -4.60 12.60 -6.75
N ILE A 71 -4.10 11.36 -6.88
CA ILE A 71 -4.03 10.65 -8.16
C ILE A 71 -5.43 10.37 -8.67
N ALA A 72 -6.25 9.69 -7.88
CA ALA A 72 -7.64 9.38 -8.22
C ALA A 72 -8.44 10.66 -8.55
N SER A 73 -8.27 11.71 -7.74
CA SER A 73 -8.91 13.02 -7.98
C SER A 73 -8.45 13.71 -9.27
N ARG A 74 -7.21 13.47 -9.71
CA ARG A 74 -6.72 13.98 -11.00
C ARG A 74 -7.34 13.21 -12.15
N THR A 75 -7.48 11.89 -11.99
CA THR A 75 -8.13 11.05 -12.99
C THR A 75 -9.61 11.39 -13.14
N THR A 76 -10.36 11.67 -12.07
CA THR A 76 -11.76 12.13 -12.20
C THR A 76 -11.88 13.44 -12.99
N ARG A 77 -10.98 14.40 -12.75
CA ARG A 77 -10.93 15.65 -13.55
C ARG A 77 -10.64 15.37 -15.03
N LYS A 78 -9.71 14.46 -15.31
CA LYS A 78 -9.41 14.02 -16.69
C LYS A 78 -10.64 13.37 -17.34
N ILE A 79 -11.36 12.51 -16.63
CA ILE A 79 -12.59 11.87 -17.12
C ILE A 79 -13.66 12.92 -17.41
N HIS A 80 -13.90 13.88 -16.51
CA HIS A 80 -14.84 14.97 -16.74
C HIS A 80 -14.49 15.79 -17.99
N TYR A 81 -13.21 16.11 -18.19
CA TYR A 81 -12.75 16.79 -19.40
C TYR A 81 -13.09 15.97 -20.66
N ILE A 82 -12.79 14.66 -20.66
CA ILE A 82 -13.05 13.80 -21.81
C ILE A 82 -14.56 13.70 -22.10
N LEU A 83 -15.39 13.52 -21.06
CA LEU A 83 -16.85 13.49 -21.18
C LEU A 83 -17.41 14.77 -21.81
N ASN A 84 -16.81 15.93 -21.51
CA ASN A 84 -17.26 17.22 -22.05
C ASN A 84 -16.92 17.40 -23.54
N VAL A 85 -15.85 16.76 -24.04
CA VAL A 85 -15.36 16.96 -25.41
C VAL A 85 -15.68 15.81 -26.36
N THR A 86 -15.95 14.61 -25.83
CA THR A 86 -16.23 13.43 -26.66
C THR A 86 -17.64 13.47 -27.25
N LYS A 87 -17.75 13.07 -28.51
CA LYS A 87 -19.04 12.88 -29.21
C LYS A 87 -19.44 11.41 -29.34
N ASP A 88 -18.53 10.50 -29.01
CA ASP A 88 -18.76 9.05 -29.08
C ASP A 88 -19.56 8.60 -27.85
N ASP A 89 -20.76 8.06 -28.08
CA ASP A 89 -21.67 7.65 -27.02
C ASP A 89 -21.20 6.40 -26.27
N ASN A 90 -20.48 5.48 -26.92
CA ASN A 90 -19.87 4.33 -26.25
C ASN A 90 -18.79 4.82 -25.27
N LEU A 91 -17.95 5.76 -25.71
CA LEU A 91 -16.97 6.38 -24.84
C LEU A 91 -17.62 7.12 -23.67
N LYS A 92 -18.72 7.85 -23.88
CA LYS A 92 -19.45 8.50 -22.77
C LYS A 92 -19.91 7.50 -21.73
N GLU A 93 -20.47 6.37 -22.15
CA GLU A 93 -20.93 5.33 -21.24
C GLU A 93 -19.77 4.75 -20.43
N ILE A 94 -18.68 4.35 -21.09
CA ILE A 94 -17.46 3.83 -20.45
C ILE A 94 -16.90 4.83 -19.43
N TYR A 95 -16.74 6.08 -19.82
CA TYR A 95 -16.17 7.10 -18.94
C TYR A 95 -17.07 7.40 -17.73
N ASN A 96 -18.40 7.32 -17.87
CA ASN A 96 -19.30 7.46 -16.73
C ASN A 96 -19.17 6.30 -15.73
N VAL A 97 -19.02 5.06 -16.22
CA VAL A 97 -18.77 3.89 -15.36
C VAL A 97 -17.45 4.06 -14.61
N CYS A 98 -16.37 4.38 -15.32
CA CYS A 98 -15.07 4.68 -14.72
C CYS A 98 -15.15 5.83 -13.70
N LEU A 99 -15.86 6.90 -14.01
CA LEU A 99 -16.03 8.03 -13.09
C LEU A 99 -16.66 7.58 -11.76
N GLY A 100 -17.70 6.74 -11.81
CA GLY A 100 -18.34 6.18 -10.62
C GLY A 100 -17.38 5.35 -9.76
N TYR A 101 -16.54 4.52 -10.39
CA TYR A 101 -15.50 3.75 -9.69
C TYR A 101 -14.47 4.64 -9.00
N TYR A 102 -13.96 5.67 -9.69
CA TYR A 102 -12.98 6.59 -9.11
C TYR A 102 -13.57 7.45 -7.99
N GLN A 103 -14.79 7.97 -8.15
CA GLN A 103 -15.48 8.73 -7.10
C GLN A 103 -15.71 7.88 -5.85
N THR A 104 -16.24 6.67 -6.03
CA THR A 104 -16.42 5.72 -4.91
C THR A 104 -15.10 5.39 -4.22
N THR A 105 -14.02 5.22 -4.99
CA THR A 105 -12.69 4.97 -4.42
C THR A 105 -12.22 6.16 -3.59
N ILE A 106 -12.38 7.40 -4.08
CA ILE A 106 -12.00 8.62 -3.36
C ILE A 106 -12.76 8.72 -2.02
N ASP A 107 -14.07 8.51 -2.03
CA ASP A 107 -14.89 8.63 -0.83
C ASP A 107 -14.51 7.56 0.21
N ARG A 108 -14.28 6.32 -0.22
CA ARG A 108 -13.81 5.23 0.64
C ARG A 108 -12.40 5.47 1.19
N LEU A 109 -11.50 6.07 0.41
CA LEU A 109 -10.16 6.45 0.87
C LEU A 109 -10.22 7.54 1.93
N ARG A 110 -11.09 8.55 1.78
CA ARG A 110 -11.32 9.58 2.81
C ARG A 110 -11.83 8.98 4.11
N LEU A 111 -12.88 8.16 4.04
CA LEU A 111 -13.41 7.44 5.19
C LEU A 111 -12.35 6.56 5.87
N SER A 112 -11.42 6.00 5.11
CA SER A 112 -10.34 5.16 5.68
C SER A 112 -9.44 5.93 6.63
N VAL A 113 -9.09 7.18 6.31
CA VAL A 113 -8.21 8.02 7.15
C VAL A 113 -8.97 8.82 8.20
N GLU A 114 -10.19 9.25 7.89
CA GLU A 114 -11.03 10.03 8.80
C GLU A 114 -11.67 9.17 9.89
N ASP A 115 -11.85 7.87 9.63
CA ASP A 115 -12.63 7.00 10.50
C ASP A 115 -12.00 5.62 10.72
N TYR A 116 -11.85 4.81 9.67
CA TYR A 116 -11.55 3.38 9.84
C TYR A 116 -10.20 3.12 10.52
N LEU A 117 -9.16 3.86 10.19
CA LEU A 117 -7.86 3.74 10.85
C LEU A 117 -7.90 4.21 12.31
N ILE A 118 -8.73 5.20 12.64
CA ILE A 118 -8.87 5.74 14.01
C ILE A 118 -9.62 4.73 14.89
N GLN A 119 -10.69 4.13 14.36
CA GLN A 119 -11.50 3.15 15.06
C GLN A 119 -10.88 1.73 15.08
N GLY A 120 -9.75 1.51 14.40
CA GLY A 120 -9.15 0.18 14.27
C GLY A 120 -9.92 -0.78 13.34
N LEU A 121 -10.78 -0.25 12.46
CA LEU A 121 -11.56 -1.00 11.47
C LEU A 121 -10.68 -1.39 10.27
N TYR A 122 -9.61 -2.15 10.52
CA TYR A 122 -8.58 -2.45 9.52
C TYR A 122 -9.09 -3.33 8.37
N SER A 123 -10.11 -4.16 8.60
CA SER A 123 -10.77 -4.94 7.55
C SER A 123 -11.45 -4.03 6.52
N ASN A 124 -12.05 -2.92 6.96
CA ASN A 124 -12.64 -1.92 6.06
C ASN A 124 -11.56 -1.25 5.21
N VAL A 125 -10.42 -0.86 5.80
CA VAL A 125 -9.28 -0.27 5.04
C VAL A 125 -8.74 -1.27 4.01
N ASN A 126 -8.64 -2.55 4.38
CA ASN A 126 -8.26 -3.62 3.45
C ASN A 126 -9.24 -3.72 2.28
N ALA A 127 -10.55 -3.71 2.56
CA ALA A 127 -11.59 -3.73 1.53
C ALA A 127 -11.51 -2.51 0.60
N VAL A 128 -11.12 -1.33 1.08
CA VAL A 128 -10.89 -0.15 0.23
C VAL A 128 -9.73 -0.37 -0.73
N GLY A 129 -8.62 -0.94 -0.28
CA GLY A 129 -7.48 -1.27 -1.14
C GLY A 129 -7.81 -2.34 -2.19
N ASN A 130 -8.62 -3.34 -1.86
CA ASN A 130 -9.11 -4.32 -2.83
C ASN A 130 -10.07 -3.69 -3.84
N PHE A 131 -11.00 -2.86 -3.37
CA PHE A 131 -11.93 -2.14 -4.24
C PHE A 131 -11.21 -1.25 -5.24
N ALA A 132 -10.12 -0.57 -4.85
CA ALA A 132 -9.32 0.23 -5.79
C ALA A 132 -8.72 -0.63 -6.92
N GLN A 133 -8.26 -1.86 -6.61
CA GLN A 133 -7.74 -2.80 -7.60
C GLN A 133 -8.85 -3.32 -8.54
N GLU A 134 -10.02 -3.64 -7.98
CA GLU A 134 -11.20 -4.05 -8.75
C GLU A 134 -11.71 -2.92 -9.65
N ALA A 135 -11.82 -1.70 -9.12
CA ALA A 135 -12.20 -0.50 -9.86
C ALA A 135 -11.28 -0.25 -11.07
N ALA A 136 -9.97 -0.40 -10.88
CA ALA A 136 -8.99 -0.29 -11.95
C ALA A 136 -9.24 -1.35 -13.05
N PHE A 137 -9.44 -2.60 -12.66
CA PHE A 137 -9.68 -3.71 -13.57
C PHE A 137 -11.00 -3.54 -14.35
N TYR A 138 -12.10 -3.24 -13.66
CA TYR A 138 -13.40 -3.09 -14.29
C TYR A 138 -13.44 -1.88 -15.22
N CYS A 139 -12.88 -0.73 -14.81
CA CYS A 139 -12.78 0.43 -15.68
C CYS A 139 -11.98 0.12 -16.97
N GLU A 140 -10.88 -0.63 -16.89
CA GLU A 140 -10.13 -1.02 -18.08
C GLU A 140 -10.93 -1.98 -18.98
N ASN A 141 -11.65 -2.93 -18.38
CA ASN A 141 -12.45 -3.90 -19.13
C ASN A 141 -13.65 -3.29 -19.85
N GLU A 142 -14.22 -2.19 -19.37
CA GLU A 142 -15.28 -1.47 -20.08
C GLU A 142 -14.84 -1.04 -21.50
N PHE A 143 -13.59 -0.58 -21.64
CA PHE A 143 -13.03 -0.23 -22.95
C PHE A 143 -12.92 -1.47 -23.86
N GLN A 144 -12.45 -2.59 -23.31
CA GLN A 144 -12.29 -3.82 -24.08
C GLN A 144 -13.63 -4.43 -24.49
N GLY A 145 -14.63 -4.40 -23.60
CA GLY A 145 -15.94 -4.99 -23.84
C GLY A 145 -16.80 -4.22 -24.84
N LYS A 146 -16.71 -2.88 -24.85
CA LYS A 146 -17.53 -2.03 -25.74
C LYS A 146 -16.83 -1.62 -27.04
N ILE A 147 -15.52 -1.40 -27.02
CA ILE A 147 -14.76 -0.89 -28.18
C ILE A 147 -13.90 -2.00 -28.81
N GLY A 148 -13.55 -3.03 -28.04
CA GLY A 148 -12.79 -4.19 -28.50
C GLY A 148 -11.36 -4.24 -27.93
N HIS A 149 -10.79 -5.44 -27.90
CA HIS A 149 -9.51 -5.74 -27.23
C HIS A 149 -8.27 -5.02 -27.79
N VAL A 150 -8.36 -4.39 -28.96
CA VAL A 150 -7.25 -3.64 -29.57
C VAL A 150 -7.21 -2.18 -29.10
N TYR A 151 -8.25 -1.70 -28.43
CA TYR A 151 -8.32 -0.32 -27.97
C TYR A 151 -7.53 -0.12 -26.67
N ALA A 152 -6.43 0.63 -26.76
CA ALA A 152 -5.71 1.10 -25.58
C ALA A 152 -6.49 2.23 -24.92
N SER A 153 -6.96 2.02 -23.69
CA SER A 153 -7.69 3.04 -22.93
C SER A 153 -6.83 4.28 -22.73
N THR A 154 -7.44 5.47 -22.84
CA THR A 154 -6.76 6.70 -22.44
C THR A 154 -6.48 6.75 -20.93
N LEU A 155 -7.08 5.85 -20.15
CA LEU A 155 -6.93 5.70 -18.70
C LEU A 155 -6.03 4.53 -18.30
N THR A 156 -5.44 3.76 -19.22
CA THR A 156 -4.64 2.58 -18.85
C THR A 156 -3.56 2.88 -17.80
N GLY A 157 -2.86 4.01 -17.93
CA GLY A 157 -1.86 4.45 -16.95
C GLY A 157 -2.48 4.85 -15.60
N ASP A 158 -3.65 5.50 -15.61
CA ASP A 158 -4.38 5.89 -14.41
C ASP A 158 -4.90 4.65 -13.66
N ASN A 159 -5.51 3.70 -14.38
CA ASN A 159 -6.02 2.44 -13.86
C ASN A 159 -4.88 1.60 -13.27
N LYS A 160 -3.74 1.53 -13.96
CA LYS A 160 -2.54 0.86 -13.43
C LYS A 160 -2.04 1.49 -12.13
N ASN A 161 -2.08 2.81 -12.02
CA ASN A 161 -1.74 3.48 -10.76
C ASN A 161 -2.73 3.10 -9.66
N LEU A 162 -4.03 3.19 -9.94
CA LEU A 162 -5.09 2.83 -8.99
C LEU A 162 -4.91 1.39 -8.46
N ASP A 163 -4.60 0.44 -9.35
CA ASP A 163 -4.30 -0.96 -8.99
C ASP A 163 -3.06 -1.09 -8.09
N ILE A 164 -1.94 -0.49 -8.50
CA ILE A 164 -0.68 -0.61 -7.75
C ILE A 164 -0.82 0.02 -6.35
N PHE A 165 -1.41 1.21 -6.26
CA PHE A 165 -1.61 1.86 -4.97
C PHE A 165 -2.63 1.12 -4.09
N GLY A 166 -3.71 0.59 -4.67
CA GLY A 166 -4.64 -0.28 -3.95
C GLY A 166 -3.92 -1.49 -3.34
N SER A 167 -3.03 -2.13 -4.10
CA SER A 167 -2.20 -3.23 -3.60
C SER A 167 -1.23 -2.80 -2.49
N ILE A 168 -0.64 -1.61 -2.56
CA ILE A 168 0.21 -1.06 -1.49
C ILE A 168 -0.60 -0.88 -0.21
N ILE A 169 -1.83 -0.34 -0.29
CA ILE A 169 -2.73 -0.17 0.86
C ILE A 169 -3.08 -1.53 1.50
N VAL A 170 -3.42 -2.54 0.69
CA VAL A 170 -3.68 -3.91 1.18
C VAL A 170 -2.44 -4.49 1.86
N SER A 171 -1.27 -4.27 1.27
CA SER A 171 -0.01 -4.77 1.83
C SER A 171 0.32 -4.10 3.16
N SER A 172 0.14 -2.79 3.25
CA SER A 172 0.43 -2.01 4.46
C SER A 172 -0.52 -2.37 5.60
N ILE A 173 -1.82 -2.52 5.32
CA ILE A 173 -2.79 -2.89 6.35
C ILE A 173 -2.62 -4.33 6.82
N ASN A 174 -2.24 -5.26 5.94
CA ASN A 174 -1.92 -6.63 6.33
C ASN A 174 -0.70 -6.70 7.26
N VAL A 175 0.33 -5.89 6.99
CA VAL A 175 1.48 -5.78 7.89
C VAL A 175 1.06 -5.15 9.23
N LEU A 176 0.17 -4.16 9.23
CA LEU A 176 -0.37 -3.59 10.47
C LEU A 176 -1.09 -4.65 11.30
N ILE A 177 -2.07 -5.36 10.72
CA ILE A 177 -2.84 -6.41 11.41
C ILE A 177 -1.89 -7.47 12.00
N ASN A 178 -0.95 -7.97 11.21
CA ASN A 178 0.03 -8.95 11.70
C ASN A 178 0.88 -8.41 12.85
N SER A 179 1.26 -7.12 12.80
CA SER A 179 2.04 -6.50 13.87
C SER A 179 1.27 -6.31 15.18
N LEU A 180 -0.07 -6.30 15.12
CA LEU A 180 -0.94 -6.23 16.29
C LEU A 180 -1.14 -7.62 16.90
N LEU A 181 -1.37 -8.64 16.07
CA LEU A 181 -1.52 -10.03 16.51
C LEU A 181 -0.26 -10.59 17.19
N LEU A 182 0.92 -10.08 16.84
CA LEU A 182 2.18 -10.48 17.49
C LEU A 182 2.43 -9.78 18.83
N LYS A 183 1.60 -8.82 19.23
CA LYS A 183 1.71 -8.08 20.50
C LYS A 183 0.72 -8.56 21.56
N GLU A 184 -0.23 -9.40 21.19
CA GLU A 184 -1.16 -10.10 22.10
C GLU A 184 -0.57 -11.44 22.55
#